data_AF-Q8C6D4-F1
#
_entry.id   AF-Q8C6D4-F1
#
_cell.length_a   1.000
_cell.length_b   1.000
_cell.length_c   1.000
_cell.angle_alpha   90.00
_cell.angle_beta   90.00
_cell.angle_gamma   90.00
#
_symmetry.space_group_name_H-M   'P 1'
#
loop_
_entity.id
_entity.type
_entity.pdbx_description
1 polymer ?
#
loop_
_entity_poly.entity_id
_entity_poly.type
_entity_poly.pdbx_seq_one_letter_code
_entity_poly.pdbx_strand_id
1 'polypeptide(L)'
;MYAFVRFLEDNVCYALPVSCVRDFSPRSRLDFDNQKVYAVYRGPEELGAEPESPPRAPRDWGALLLHKAQILALAEDKSDLENSVMQKKIKIPKLSLSHVEDDGEVKDYGEEDLQLRHIKRPEGRKPSEAAHKSIEAVVARLERQNGLSLGHSTCPEEVFVEASPGTEDMDSLEDAVVPRALYEELLRNYQQQQEEMRHLQQELERTRRQLVQQAKKLKEYGALVSEMKELRDLNRRLQDVLLLRLGSGPAIDLEKVKSECLEPEPELRSTFSEEANTSSYYPAPAPVMDKYILDNGKVHLGSGIWVDEEKWHQLQVTQGDSKYTKNLAVMIWGTDVLKNRSVTGVATKKKKDAIPKPPLSPHKLSIVRECLYDRIAQETVDETEIAQRLSKVNKYICEKIMDINKSCKNEERREAKYNLQ
;
A
#
# COMPACT_ATOMS: atom_id res chain seq x y z
N MET A 1 10.07 21.11 17.08
CA MET A 1 8.60 21.19 17.19
C MET A 1 8.01 21.15 15.79
N TYR A 2 7.02 20.29 15.61
CA TYR A 2 6.28 20.05 14.38
C TYR A 2 4.80 20.37 14.59
N ALA A 3 4.12 20.81 13.54
CA ALA A 3 2.70 21.08 13.50
C ALA A 3 2.00 20.09 12.57
N PHE A 4 0.88 19.51 13.03
CA PHE A 4 -0.02 18.76 12.18
C PHE A 4 -1.05 19.74 11.64
N VAL A 5 -1.00 20.00 10.34
CA VAL A 5 -1.85 20.99 9.66
C VAL A 5 -2.81 20.30 8.72
N ARG A 6 -4.00 20.89 8.52
CA ARG A 6 -4.96 20.52 7.49
C ARG A 6 -5.12 21.68 6.52
N PHE A 7 -4.74 21.50 5.27
CA PHE A 7 -4.97 22.48 4.22
C PHE A 7 -6.47 22.61 3.91
N LEU A 8 -6.95 23.83 3.70
CA LEU A 8 -8.38 24.12 3.52
C LEU A 8 -8.85 23.90 2.08
N GLU A 9 -7.92 23.92 1.13
CA GLU A 9 -8.18 23.79 -0.32
C GLU A 9 -8.51 22.36 -0.73
N ASP A 10 -7.70 21.39 -0.25
CA ASP A 10 -7.79 19.97 -0.61
C ASP A 10 -8.20 19.06 0.57
N ASN A 11 -8.34 19.62 1.77
CA ASN A 11 -8.59 18.90 3.03
C ASN A 11 -7.46 17.94 3.47
N VAL A 12 -6.29 17.98 2.82
CA VAL A 12 -5.19 17.06 3.10
C VAL A 12 -4.45 17.50 4.36
N CYS A 13 -4.03 16.53 5.17
CA CYS A 13 -3.31 16.77 6.42
C CYS A 13 -1.84 16.35 6.31
N TYR A 14 -0.94 17.20 6.80
CA TYR A 14 0.52 16.97 6.78
C TYR A 14 1.17 17.31 8.12
N ALA A 15 2.30 16.65 8.42
CA ALA A 15 3.16 16.94 9.55
C ALA A 15 4.36 17.77 9.08
N LEU A 16 4.38 19.07 9.42
CA LEU A 16 5.36 20.03 8.92
C LEU A 16 6.19 20.61 10.07
N PRO A 17 7.45 21.02 9.84
CA PRO A 17 8.18 21.87 10.78
C PRO A 17 7.40 23.15 11.09
N VAL A 18 7.39 23.58 12.36
CA VAL A 18 6.71 24.84 12.76
C VAL A 18 7.23 26.06 12.00
N SER A 19 8.48 26.05 11.53
CA SER A 19 9.08 27.07 10.66
C SER A 19 8.41 27.24 9.30
N CYS A 20 7.57 26.29 8.86
CA CYS A 20 6.78 26.38 7.64
C CYS A 20 5.45 27.12 7.85
N VAL A 21 5.11 27.49 9.09
CA VAL A 21 3.91 28.29 9.41
C VAL A 21 4.32 29.75 9.58
N ARG A 22 3.74 30.66 8.78
CA ARG A 22 4.09 32.08 8.83
C ARG A 22 3.61 32.71 10.14
N ASP A 23 4.42 33.61 10.69
CA ASP A 23 4.10 34.42 11.88
C ASP A 23 3.73 33.60 13.14
N PHE A 24 4.20 32.34 13.21
CA PHE A 24 3.85 31.40 14.26
C PHE A 24 5.11 30.91 14.99
N SER A 25 5.10 31.00 16.33
CA SER A 25 6.25 30.65 17.18
C SER A 25 5.78 30.11 18.54
N PRO A 26 5.16 28.91 18.56
CA PRO A 26 4.60 28.28 19.75
C PRO A 26 5.65 28.00 20.82
N ARG A 27 5.34 28.37 22.05
CA ARG A 27 6.14 28.12 23.26
C ARG A 27 5.76 26.81 23.97
N SER A 28 4.65 26.20 23.61
CA SER A 28 4.18 24.93 24.21
C SER A 28 3.36 24.11 23.22
N ARG A 29 3.13 22.83 23.53
CA ARG A 29 2.25 21.92 22.77
C ARG A 29 0.76 22.35 22.76
N LEU A 30 0.38 23.35 23.56
CA LEU A 30 -0.98 23.92 23.64
C LEU A 30 -1.07 25.31 23.00
N ASP A 31 0.03 25.83 22.45
CA ASP A 31 0.14 27.20 21.92
C ASP A 31 -0.32 27.28 20.45
N PHE A 32 -1.54 26.80 20.20
CA PHE A 32 -2.20 26.89 18.90
C PHE A 32 -3.72 27.04 19.10
N ASP A 33 -4.36 27.74 18.18
CA ASP A 33 -5.82 27.85 18.12
C ASP A 33 -6.34 26.92 17.02
N ASN A 34 -7.22 25.98 17.39
CA ASN A 34 -7.79 25.01 16.46
C ASN A 34 -8.96 25.56 15.62
N GLN A 35 -9.38 26.80 15.85
CA GLN A 35 -10.34 27.54 15.03
C GLN A 35 -9.67 28.58 14.11
N LYS A 36 -8.40 28.92 14.36
CA LYS A 36 -7.66 29.89 13.55
C LYS A 36 -7.16 29.29 12.23
N VAL A 37 -7.23 30.11 11.17
CA VAL A 37 -6.58 29.85 9.88
C VAL A 37 -5.18 30.46 9.89
N TYR A 38 -4.20 29.67 9.46
CA TYR A 38 -2.79 30.01 9.38
C TYR A 38 -2.33 29.99 7.92
N ALA A 39 -1.34 30.83 7.60
CA ALA A 39 -0.62 30.79 6.34
C ALA A 39 0.54 29.78 6.45
N VAL A 40 0.58 28.79 5.57
CA VAL A 40 1.57 27.70 5.60
C VAL A 40 2.26 27.57 4.26
N TYR A 41 3.59 27.47 4.26
CA TYR A 41 4.39 27.19 3.08
C TYR A 41 4.27 25.71 2.69
N ARG A 42 3.86 25.41 1.45
CA ARG A 42 3.84 24.05 0.87
C ARG A 42 5.03 23.88 -0.08
N GLY A 43 5.81 22.81 0.08
CA GLY A 43 6.98 22.53 -0.74
C GLY A 43 6.66 21.88 -2.09
N PRO A 44 7.38 22.18 -3.19
CA PRO A 44 7.33 21.38 -4.42
C PRO A 44 7.93 19.97 -4.30
N GLU A 45 8.45 19.60 -3.12
CA GLU A 45 9.31 18.43 -2.90
C GLU A 45 8.52 17.15 -2.51
N GLU A 46 7.22 17.28 -2.20
CA GLU A 46 6.42 16.24 -1.55
C GLU A 46 5.66 15.29 -2.50
N LEU A 47 6.32 14.87 -3.59
CA LEU A 47 5.81 13.80 -4.49
C LEU A 47 6.61 12.49 -4.44
N GLY A 48 7.62 12.36 -3.57
CA GLY A 48 8.25 11.05 -3.32
C GLY A 48 9.66 10.97 -2.74
N ALA A 49 10.28 12.07 -2.30
CA ALA A 49 11.63 12.04 -1.69
C ALA A 49 11.59 12.53 -0.23
N GLU A 50 11.96 11.68 0.73
CA GLU A 50 12.28 12.12 2.10
C GLU A 50 13.63 12.87 2.07
N PRO A 51 13.71 14.13 2.53
CA PRO A 51 14.97 14.83 2.67
C PRO A 51 15.64 14.46 4.01
N GLU A 52 16.89 13.97 3.95
CA GLU A 52 17.72 13.66 5.13
C GLU A 52 18.19 14.91 5.93
N SER A 53 17.49 16.05 5.80
CA SER A 53 17.87 17.31 6.42
C SER A 53 16.67 18.26 6.55
N PRO A 54 16.49 18.95 7.71
CA PRO A 54 15.44 19.96 7.83
C PRO A 54 15.76 21.16 6.93
N PRO A 55 14.83 21.63 6.09
CA PRO A 55 15.09 22.73 5.18
C PRO A 55 15.35 24.03 5.96
N ARG A 56 16.50 24.67 5.72
CA ARG A 56 16.72 26.05 6.16
C ARG A 56 15.74 26.95 5.43
N ALA A 57 14.86 27.63 6.15
CA ALA A 57 13.87 28.55 5.60
C ALA A 57 14.51 29.55 4.60
N PRO A 58 14.27 29.43 3.28
CA PRO A 58 14.85 30.33 2.30
C PRO A 58 14.00 31.60 2.20
N ARG A 59 14.62 32.77 2.18
CA ARG A 59 13.93 34.07 2.24
C ARG A 59 13.12 34.42 0.97
N ASP A 60 13.21 33.61 -0.08
CA ASP A 60 12.71 33.93 -1.43
C ASP A 60 11.41 33.21 -1.84
N TRP A 61 10.70 32.54 -0.93
CA TRP A 61 9.44 31.82 -1.22
C TRP A 61 8.21 32.74 -1.36
N GLY A 62 8.45 34.02 -1.68
CA GLY A 62 7.70 35.17 -1.15
C GLY A 62 6.27 35.43 -1.66
N ALA A 63 5.65 34.56 -2.46
CA ALA A 63 4.27 34.78 -2.92
C ALA A 63 3.50 33.52 -3.33
N LEU A 64 4.13 32.58 -4.03
CA LEU A 64 3.42 31.54 -4.79
C LEU A 64 3.09 30.24 -4.04
N LEU A 65 3.52 30.11 -2.78
CA LEU A 65 3.52 28.83 -2.04
C LEU A 65 2.87 28.94 -0.64
N LEU A 66 2.16 30.05 -0.35
CA LEU A 66 1.35 30.20 0.86
C LEU A 66 -0.05 29.61 0.62
N HIS A 67 -0.40 28.60 1.42
CA HIS A 67 -1.72 27.99 1.44
C HIS A 67 -2.44 28.27 2.76
N LYS A 68 -3.78 28.24 2.74
CA LYS A 68 -4.60 28.42 3.95
C LYS A 68 -4.75 27.07 4.67
N ALA A 69 -4.31 26.97 5.93
CA ALA A 69 -4.37 25.74 6.70
C ALA A 69 -4.82 25.94 8.17
N GLN A 70 -5.33 24.88 8.78
CA GLN A 70 -5.76 24.80 10.17
C GLN A 70 -4.76 23.97 10.98
N ILE A 71 -4.24 24.46 12.11
CA ILE A 71 -3.39 23.65 13.00
C ILE A 71 -4.28 22.74 13.86
N LEU A 72 -3.98 21.44 13.85
CA LEU A 72 -4.73 20.40 14.55
C LEU A 72 -3.99 19.83 15.78
N ALA A 73 -2.65 19.82 15.76
CA ALA A 73 -1.82 19.40 16.89
C ALA A 73 -0.38 19.94 16.79
N LEU A 74 0.32 20.00 17.92
CA LEU A 74 1.75 20.28 18.04
C LEU A 74 2.46 19.16 18.81
N ALA A 75 3.69 18.82 18.42
CA ALA A 75 4.60 17.97 19.19
C ALA A 75 6.05 18.40 19.01
N GLU A 76 6.95 17.99 19.91
CA GLU A 76 8.38 18.33 19.77
C GLU A 76 9.01 17.65 18.54
N ASP A 77 8.69 16.37 18.31
CA ASP A 77 9.27 15.50 17.26
C ASP A 77 8.22 15.02 16.23
N LYS A 78 8.66 14.81 14.97
CA LYS A 78 7.85 14.27 13.86
C LYS A 78 7.17 12.95 14.26
N SER A 79 7.92 12.01 14.83
CA SER A 79 7.41 10.70 15.21
C SER A 79 6.41 10.72 16.38
N ASP A 80 6.54 11.64 17.34
CA ASP A 80 5.55 11.80 18.43
C ASP A 80 4.23 12.38 17.89
N LEU A 81 4.32 13.33 16.94
CA LEU A 81 3.18 13.87 16.22
C LEU A 81 2.43 12.79 15.44
N GLU A 82 3.13 12.02 14.60
CA GLU A 82 2.58 10.92 13.80
C GLU A 82 1.93 9.85 14.67
N ASN A 83 2.59 9.42 15.76
CA ASN A 83 2.01 8.48 16.71
C ASN A 83 0.76 9.04 17.41
N SER A 84 0.75 10.32 17.79
CA SER A 84 -0.41 10.98 18.38
C SER A 84 -1.59 11.03 17.40
N VAL A 85 -1.35 11.35 16.12
CA VAL A 85 -2.34 11.35 15.03
C VAL A 85 -2.91 9.94 14.78
N MET A 86 -2.05 8.91 14.75
CA MET A 86 -2.48 7.53 14.51
C MET A 86 -3.24 6.92 15.70
N GLN A 87 -2.84 7.21 16.93
CA GLN A 87 -3.43 6.60 18.14
C GLN A 87 -4.66 7.35 18.66
N LYS A 88 -4.68 8.68 18.54
CA LYS A 88 -5.82 9.51 18.99
C LYS A 88 -6.56 9.99 17.75
N LYS A 89 -7.84 9.63 17.63
CA LYS A 89 -8.75 10.26 16.66
C LYS A 89 -8.84 11.77 16.95
N ILE A 90 -8.03 12.56 16.26
CA ILE A 90 -8.06 14.02 16.34
C ILE A 90 -9.43 14.49 15.84
N LYS A 91 -10.17 15.19 16.71
CA LYS A 91 -11.43 15.81 16.32
C LYS A 91 -11.12 17.05 15.50
N ILE A 92 -11.41 17.00 14.20
CA ILE A 92 -11.33 18.17 13.32
C ILE A 92 -12.49 19.13 13.69
N PRO A 93 -12.21 20.34 14.19
CA PRO A 93 -13.26 21.33 14.45
C PRO A 93 -13.87 21.80 13.13
N LYS A 94 -15.20 21.92 13.07
CA LYS A 94 -15.86 22.62 11.97
C LYS A 94 -15.59 24.12 12.13
N LEU A 95 -14.96 24.73 11.13
CA LEU A 95 -14.81 26.17 11.06
C LEU A 95 -16.15 26.79 10.67
N SER A 96 -16.64 27.75 11.46
CA SER A 96 -17.66 28.70 11.02
C SER A 96 -17.00 29.68 10.06
N LEU A 97 -17.38 29.63 8.78
CA LEU A 97 -16.83 30.49 7.73
C LEU A 97 -17.48 31.88 7.80
N SER A 98 -17.21 32.61 8.89
CA SER A 98 -17.79 33.93 9.20
C SER A 98 -16.74 34.97 9.58
N HIS A 99 -15.47 34.72 9.26
CA HIS A 99 -14.36 35.66 9.45
C HIS A 99 -13.29 35.42 8.37
N VAL A 100 -13.69 35.66 7.11
CA VAL A 100 -12.74 36.05 6.07
C VAL A 100 -12.89 37.55 5.96
N GLU A 101 -12.01 38.28 6.63
CA GLU A 101 -11.87 39.71 6.40
C GLU A 101 -11.30 39.88 4.99
N ASP A 102 -12.20 40.20 4.07
CA ASP A 102 -11.86 40.86 2.81
C ASP A 102 -11.53 42.32 3.16
N ASP A 103 -10.38 42.83 2.71
CA ASP A 103 -9.97 44.21 2.95
C ASP A 103 -10.89 45.16 2.15
N GLY A 104 -12.06 45.49 2.69
CA GLY A 104 -13.14 46.17 1.95
C GLY A 104 -14.28 46.73 2.80
N GLU A 105 -14.04 47.90 3.40
CA GLU A 105 -15.01 48.98 3.73
C GLU A 105 -16.48 48.67 4.18
N VAL A 106 -16.76 49.08 5.43
CA VAL A 106 -17.93 49.92 5.85
C VAL A 106 -19.27 49.26 6.29
N LYS A 107 -19.61 49.53 7.58
CA LYS A 107 -20.91 49.49 8.33
C LYS A 107 -21.50 48.11 8.70
N ASP A 108 -21.79 47.72 9.95
CA ASP A 108 -22.31 48.38 11.20
C ASP A 108 -23.84 48.20 11.41
N TYR A 109 -24.24 47.27 12.31
CA TYR A 109 -25.15 47.47 13.48
C TYR A 109 -25.81 46.16 14.03
N GLY A 110 -25.96 46.06 15.37
CA GLY A 110 -26.88 45.17 16.14
C GLY A 110 -26.29 43.81 16.60
N GLU A 111 -25.98 43.54 17.88
CA GLU A 111 -26.86 43.31 19.08
C GLU A 111 -27.75 42.04 18.97
N GLU A 112 -28.03 41.19 19.98
CA GLU A 112 -27.61 40.90 21.38
C GLU A 112 -28.10 39.44 21.69
N ASP A 113 -27.80 38.66 22.74
CA ASP A 113 -26.68 38.49 23.71
C ASP A 113 -26.95 37.12 24.44
N LEU A 114 -26.78 37.02 25.77
CA LEU A 114 -27.34 36.04 26.72
C LEU A 114 -26.97 34.56 26.48
N GLN A 115 -25.77 34.11 26.85
CA GLN A 115 -25.21 33.89 28.22
C GLN A 115 -25.79 32.71 29.03
N LEU A 116 -24.89 32.05 29.80
CA LEU A 116 -25.13 31.23 31.01
C LEU A 116 -25.78 29.83 30.78
N ARG A 117 -25.41 28.72 31.46
CA ARG A 117 -24.73 28.53 32.77
C ARG A 117 -23.98 27.18 32.88
N HIS A 118 -22.98 27.12 33.78
CA HIS A 118 -22.31 25.89 34.24
C HIS A 118 -23.24 24.95 35.05
N ILE A 119 -22.86 23.66 35.26
CA ILE A 119 -22.51 23.10 36.60
C ILE A 119 -22.09 21.60 36.61
N LYS A 120 -20.90 21.35 37.21
CA LYS A 120 -20.36 20.20 37.98
C LYS A 120 -20.33 18.74 37.46
N ARG A 121 -19.14 18.14 37.65
CA ARG A 121 -18.79 16.70 37.66
C ARG A 121 -18.84 16.16 39.11
N PRO A 122 -19.09 14.86 39.35
CA PRO A 122 -18.03 13.95 39.88
C PRO A 122 -18.06 12.56 39.20
N GLU A 123 -16.95 11.97 38.75
CA GLU A 123 -15.91 11.23 39.50
C GLU A 123 -16.33 9.79 39.94
N GLY A 124 -15.54 8.80 39.49
CA GLY A 124 -15.32 7.54 40.22
C GLY A 124 -16.30 6.37 40.05
N ARG A 125 -16.13 5.56 38.99
CA ARG A 125 -15.93 4.07 39.05
C ARG A 125 -15.81 3.42 37.65
N LYS A 126 -15.11 2.28 37.60
CA LYS A 126 -14.69 1.54 36.39
C LYS A 126 -15.88 1.06 35.53
N PRO A 127 -15.85 1.23 34.19
CA PRO A 127 -16.82 0.59 33.30
C PRO A 127 -16.22 -0.03 32.02
N SER A 128 -15.14 -0.84 32.10
CA SER A 128 -14.64 -1.57 30.92
C SER A 128 -15.60 -2.70 30.47
N GLU A 129 -16.35 -3.31 31.38
CA GLU A 129 -17.38 -4.32 31.03
C GLU A 129 -18.74 -3.71 30.65
N ALA A 130 -19.10 -2.56 31.23
CA ALA A 130 -20.38 -1.92 30.97
C ALA A 130 -20.48 -1.37 29.54
N ALA A 131 -19.37 -0.96 28.93
CA ALA A 131 -19.31 -0.58 27.52
C ALA A 131 -19.64 -1.76 26.59
N HIS A 132 -19.12 -2.96 26.88
CA HIS A 132 -19.42 -4.17 26.11
C HIS A 132 -20.90 -4.58 26.27
N LYS A 133 -21.43 -4.57 27.50
CA LYS A 133 -22.87 -4.84 27.75
C LYS A 133 -23.79 -3.81 27.10
N SER A 134 -23.35 -2.55 26.98
CA SER A 134 -24.09 -1.51 26.26
C SER A 134 -24.14 -1.77 24.75
N ILE A 135 -23.00 -2.12 24.14
CA ILE A 135 -22.92 -2.48 22.72
C ILE A 135 -23.76 -3.74 22.43
N GLU A 136 -23.65 -4.78 23.26
CA GLU A 136 -24.43 -6.01 23.13
C GLU A 136 -25.94 -5.76 23.28
N ALA A 137 -26.35 -4.88 24.21
CA ALA A 137 -27.75 -4.47 24.35
C ALA A 137 -28.26 -3.61 23.18
N VAL A 138 -27.40 -2.82 22.54
CA VAL A 138 -27.73 -2.07 21.31
C VAL A 138 -27.87 -3.01 20.11
N VAL A 139 -26.95 -3.98 19.96
CA VAL A 139 -27.03 -5.03 18.92
C VAL A 139 -28.31 -5.86 19.10
N ALA A 140 -28.59 -6.35 20.30
CA ALA A 140 -29.82 -7.10 20.59
C ALA A 140 -31.11 -6.28 20.40
N ARG A 141 -31.05 -4.95 20.53
CA ARG A 141 -32.17 -4.06 20.16
C ARG A 141 -32.33 -3.96 18.64
N LEU A 142 -31.25 -3.76 17.89
CA LEU A 142 -31.31 -3.72 16.41
C LEU A 142 -31.78 -5.06 15.83
N GLU A 143 -31.31 -6.20 16.37
CA GLU A 143 -31.73 -7.53 15.92
C GLU A 143 -33.23 -7.78 16.17
N ARG A 144 -33.78 -7.31 17.29
CA ARG A 144 -35.24 -7.35 17.53
C ARG A 144 -36.03 -6.41 16.63
N GLN A 145 -35.46 -5.26 16.25
CA GLN A 145 -36.12 -4.28 15.40
C GLN A 145 -36.10 -4.68 13.92
N ASN A 146 -35.06 -5.41 13.49
CA ASN A 146 -34.91 -5.94 12.13
C ASN A 146 -35.43 -7.38 11.95
N GLY A 147 -35.85 -8.04 13.03
CA GLY A 147 -36.30 -9.44 13.03
C GLY A 147 -37.82 -9.65 12.95
N LEU A 148 -38.61 -8.59 12.76
CA LEU A 148 -40.07 -8.66 12.76
C LEU A 148 -40.67 -8.74 11.35
N SER A 149 -41.48 -9.78 11.14
CA SER A 149 -42.46 -9.94 10.06
C SER A 149 -41.96 -10.35 8.67
N LEU A 150 -41.64 -11.65 8.53
CA LEU A 150 -41.93 -12.39 7.29
C LEU A 150 -42.43 -13.80 7.65
N GLY A 151 -43.67 -13.90 8.15
CA GLY A 151 -44.26 -15.15 8.63
C GLY A 151 -45.78 -15.19 8.54
N HIS A 152 -46.27 -15.92 7.53
CA HIS A 152 -47.63 -16.48 7.39
C HIS A 152 -48.88 -15.59 7.58
N SER A 153 -49.54 -15.36 6.44
CA SER A 153 -50.93 -15.74 6.16
C SER A 153 -52.12 -14.96 6.76
N THR A 154 -53.06 -14.62 5.85
CA THR A 154 -54.53 -14.49 6.02
C THR A 154 -55.12 -13.36 6.87
N CYS A 155 -55.84 -12.44 6.21
CA CYS A 155 -56.90 -11.56 6.76
C CYS A 155 -58.12 -12.40 7.24
N PRO A 156 -58.96 -11.90 8.18
CA PRO A 156 -60.06 -10.93 7.90
C PRO A 156 -60.04 -9.71 8.86
N GLU A 157 -60.66 -8.53 8.63
CA GLU A 157 -62.02 -8.11 8.22
C GLU A 157 -62.94 -7.70 9.42
N GLU A 158 -63.50 -6.48 9.33
CA GLU A 158 -64.70 -5.92 10.04
C GLU A 158 -64.69 -5.40 11.51
N VAL A 159 -65.61 -4.44 11.72
CA VAL A 159 -66.21 -3.90 12.97
C VAL A 159 -65.44 -2.87 13.84
N PHE A 160 -65.71 -1.57 13.61
CA PHE A 160 -66.33 -0.73 14.66
C PHE A 160 -67.19 0.40 14.08
N VAL A 161 -68.25 0.77 14.80
CA VAL A 161 -69.32 1.71 14.42
C VAL A 161 -69.35 2.84 15.44
N GLU A 162 -69.52 4.12 15.04
CA GLU A 162 -70.48 5.05 15.68
C GLU A 162 -70.63 6.44 15.02
N ALA A 163 -71.89 6.86 14.90
CA ALA A 163 -72.48 8.21 14.97
C ALA A 163 -71.82 9.45 14.30
N SER A 164 -72.52 10.02 13.32
CA SER A 164 -72.52 11.47 13.04
C SER A 164 -73.30 12.24 14.13
N PRO A 165 -72.95 13.50 14.43
CA PRO A 165 -73.35 14.67 13.62
C PRO A 165 -72.14 15.53 13.23
N GLY A 166 -72.20 16.54 12.36
CA GLY A 166 -73.33 17.18 11.70
C GLY A 166 -73.16 18.71 11.76
N THR A 167 -73.05 19.33 10.57
CA THR A 167 -73.07 20.79 10.29
C THR A 167 -71.91 21.68 10.78
N GLU A 168 -71.29 22.30 9.77
CA GLU A 168 -70.79 23.70 9.70
C GLU A 168 -69.38 24.05 10.19
N ASP A 169 -68.71 24.84 9.34
CA ASP A 169 -67.44 25.57 9.46
C ASP A 169 -66.21 24.87 10.05
N MET A 170 -65.28 24.47 9.16
CA MET A 170 -63.95 25.12 9.03
C MET A 170 -63.10 24.42 7.94
N ASP A 171 -62.09 25.16 7.46
CA ASP A 171 -60.94 24.67 6.69
C ASP A 171 -61.19 23.98 5.34
N SER A 172 -61.21 24.84 4.33
CA SER A 172 -60.70 24.58 2.98
C SER A 172 -59.21 24.19 3.01
N LEU A 173 -58.90 23.02 3.57
CA LEU A 173 -57.58 22.40 3.48
C LEU A 173 -57.50 21.71 2.12
N GLU A 174 -56.84 22.34 1.15
CA GLU A 174 -56.53 21.70 -0.13
C GLU A 174 -55.76 20.41 0.14
N ASP A 175 -56.40 19.27 -0.19
CA ASP A 175 -55.83 17.94 -0.06
C ASP A 175 -54.55 17.88 -0.88
N ALA A 176 -53.40 17.88 -0.19
CA ALA A 176 -52.07 17.89 -0.78
C ALA A 176 -51.72 16.51 -1.34
N VAL A 177 -52.50 16.04 -2.30
CA VAL A 177 -52.37 14.75 -2.98
C VAL A 177 -51.06 14.75 -3.76
N VAL A 178 -50.00 14.25 -3.13
CA VAL A 178 -48.73 13.96 -3.81
C VAL A 178 -49.04 13.06 -5.01
N PRO A 179 -48.70 13.47 -6.25
CA PRO A 179 -48.94 12.66 -7.43
C PRO A 179 -48.39 11.24 -7.25
N ARG A 180 -49.21 10.21 -7.48
CA ARG A 180 -48.86 8.80 -7.25
C ARG A 180 -47.52 8.41 -7.88
N ALA A 181 -47.20 8.97 -9.06
CA ALA A 181 -45.91 8.80 -9.73
C ALA A 181 -44.71 9.21 -8.86
N LEU A 182 -44.78 10.32 -8.12
CA LEU A 182 -43.69 10.76 -7.22
C LEU A 182 -43.56 9.84 -6.00
N TYR A 183 -44.65 9.29 -5.50
CA TYR A 183 -44.63 8.30 -4.41
C TYR A 183 -44.02 6.96 -4.86
N GLU A 184 -44.38 6.49 -6.05
CA GLU A 184 -43.79 5.30 -6.67
C GLU A 184 -42.29 5.48 -6.99
N GLU A 185 -41.90 6.67 -7.47
CA GLU A 185 -40.50 7.03 -7.72
C GLU A 185 -39.70 7.12 -6.42
N LEU A 186 -40.25 7.71 -5.35
CA LEU A 186 -39.62 7.75 -4.03
C LEU A 186 -39.42 6.33 -3.45
N LEU A 187 -40.41 5.44 -3.61
CA LEU A 187 -40.30 4.03 -3.22
C LEU A 187 -39.19 3.30 -3.99
N ARG A 188 -39.09 3.50 -5.31
CA ARG A 188 -38.01 2.92 -6.13
C ARG A 188 -36.64 3.45 -5.72
N ASN A 189 -36.49 4.75 -5.53
CA ASN A 189 -35.26 5.38 -5.06
C ASN A 189 -34.84 4.86 -3.67
N TYR A 190 -35.80 4.68 -2.75
CA TYR A 190 -35.54 4.11 -1.43
C TYR A 190 -35.10 2.63 -1.50
N GLN A 191 -35.75 1.82 -2.35
CA GLN A 191 -35.36 0.42 -2.59
C GLN A 191 -33.95 0.31 -3.19
N GLN A 192 -33.64 1.15 -4.18
CA GLN A 192 -32.31 1.23 -4.78
C GLN A 192 -31.26 1.64 -3.72
N GLN A 193 -31.54 2.65 -2.91
CA GLN A 193 -30.64 3.09 -1.84
C GLN A 193 -30.40 1.98 -0.78
N GLN A 194 -31.41 1.16 -0.47
CA GLN A 194 -31.26 -0.03 0.37
C GLN A 194 -30.42 -1.14 -0.29
N GLU A 195 -30.44 -1.26 -1.62
CA GLU A 195 -29.58 -2.18 -2.37
C GLU A 195 -28.13 -1.71 -2.42
N GLU A 196 -27.91 -0.42 -2.69
CA GLU A 196 -26.59 0.22 -2.66
C GLU A 196 -25.96 0.13 -1.27
N MET A 197 -26.73 0.38 -0.20
CA MET A 197 -26.25 0.18 1.18
C MET A 197 -25.85 -1.28 1.45
N ARG A 198 -26.65 -2.26 1.01
CA ARG A 198 -26.31 -3.68 1.15
C ARG A 198 -25.07 -4.06 0.36
N HIS A 199 -24.89 -3.51 -0.84
CA HIS A 199 -23.68 -3.72 -1.66
C HIS A 199 -22.45 -3.16 -0.96
N LEU A 200 -22.49 -1.89 -0.56
CA LEU A 200 -21.39 -1.20 0.10
C LEU A 200 -20.98 -1.89 1.43
N GLN A 201 -21.95 -2.41 2.18
CA GLN A 201 -21.68 -3.17 3.40
C GLN A 201 -20.94 -4.49 3.11
N GLN A 202 -21.26 -5.19 2.01
CA GLN A 202 -20.52 -6.38 1.59
C GLN A 202 -19.10 -6.03 1.12
N GLU A 203 -18.91 -4.91 0.42
CA GLU A 203 -17.58 -4.45 -0.01
C GLU A 203 -16.69 -4.06 1.16
N LEU A 204 -17.24 -3.34 2.15
CA LEU A 204 -16.54 -2.99 3.39
C LEU A 204 -16.10 -4.23 4.16
N GLU A 205 -16.94 -5.27 4.21
CA GLU A 205 -16.58 -6.54 4.85
C GLU A 205 -15.52 -7.33 4.05
N ARG A 206 -15.52 -7.24 2.70
CA ARG A 206 -14.46 -7.82 1.86
C ARG A 206 -13.11 -7.13 2.07
N THR A 207 -13.07 -5.79 2.06
CA THR A 207 -11.84 -5.01 2.27
C THR A 207 -11.30 -5.18 3.70
N ARG A 208 -12.18 -5.22 4.70
CA ARG A 208 -11.82 -5.55 6.09
C ARG A 208 -11.10 -6.91 6.20
N ARG A 209 -11.60 -7.95 5.53
CA ARG A 209 -10.97 -9.28 5.51
C ARG A 209 -9.59 -9.26 4.84
N GLN A 210 -9.42 -8.50 3.76
CA GLN A 210 -8.13 -8.32 3.09
C GLN A 210 -7.11 -7.63 4.01
N LEU A 211 -7.50 -6.56 4.71
CA LEU A 211 -6.66 -5.85 5.68
C LEU A 211 -6.21 -6.76 6.84
N VAL A 212 -7.12 -7.59 7.38
CA VAL A 212 -6.77 -8.58 8.42
C VAL A 212 -5.76 -9.61 7.91
N GLN A 213 -5.88 -10.06 6.66
CA GLN A 213 -4.88 -10.97 6.05
C GLN A 213 -3.53 -10.29 5.82
N GLN A 214 -3.50 -9.02 5.39
CA GLN A 214 -2.26 -8.25 5.26
C GLN A 214 -1.59 -8.04 6.62
N ALA A 215 -2.34 -7.66 7.66
CA ALA A 215 -1.83 -7.51 9.02
C ALA A 215 -1.23 -8.82 9.57
N LYS A 216 -1.85 -9.97 9.28
CA LYS A 216 -1.29 -11.28 9.63
C LYS A 216 0.06 -11.53 8.94
N LYS A 217 0.16 -11.28 7.63
CA LYS A 217 1.42 -11.41 6.88
C LYS A 217 2.52 -10.49 7.42
N LEU A 218 2.20 -9.23 7.72
CA LEU A 218 3.16 -8.29 8.30
C LEU A 218 3.70 -8.78 9.65
N LYS A 219 2.85 -9.40 10.48
CA LYS A 219 3.29 -10.04 11.74
C LYS A 219 4.22 -11.24 11.50
N GLU A 220 3.96 -12.04 10.47
CA GLU A 220 4.83 -13.17 10.07
C GLU A 220 6.19 -12.66 9.55
N TYR A 221 6.21 -11.61 8.73
CA TYR A 221 7.45 -10.95 8.29
C TYR A 221 8.25 -10.36 9.47
N GLY A 222 7.57 -9.73 10.44
CA GLY A 222 8.23 -9.20 11.64
C GLY A 222 8.94 -10.29 12.46
N ALA A 223 8.35 -11.46 12.59
CA ALA A 223 8.99 -12.61 13.26
C ALA A 223 10.24 -13.09 12.50
N LEU A 224 10.16 -13.22 11.17
CA LEU A 224 11.28 -13.62 10.32
C LEU A 224 12.44 -12.60 10.35
N VAL A 225 12.13 -11.31 10.46
CA VAL A 225 13.15 -10.24 10.61
C VAL A 225 13.88 -10.36 11.95
N SER A 226 13.18 -10.69 13.04
CA SER A 226 13.81 -10.97 14.35
C SER A 226 14.72 -12.20 14.29
N GLU A 227 14.26 -13.30 13.71
CA GLU A 227 15.07 -14.52 13.52
C GLU A 227 16.33 -14.25 12.68
N MET A 228 16.19 -13.50 11.57
CA MET A 228 17.33 -13.07 10.75
C MET A 228 18.32 -12.17 11.51
N LYS A 229 17.86 -11.38 12.47
CA LYS A 229 18.74 -10.59 13.35
C LYS A 229 19.51 -11.50 14.31
N GLU A 230 18.82 -12.44 14.98
CA GLU A 230 19.46 -13.41 15.87
C GLU A 230 20.51 -14.27 15.15
N LEU A 231 20.22 -14.72 13.92
CA LEU A 231 21.16 -15.46 13.07
C LEU A 231 22.38 -14.60 12.68
N ARG A 232 22.20 -13.31 12.38
CA ARG A 232 23.31 -12.38 12.10
C ARG A 232 24.19 -12.16 13.34
N ASP A 233 23.58 -11.97 14.51
CA ASP A 233 24.28 -11.79 15.77
C ASP A 233 25.05 -13.06 16.18
N LEU A 234 24.47 -14.25 15.96
CA LEU A 234 25.15 -15.53 16.18
C LEU A 234 26.33 -15.74 15.22
N ASN A 235 26.15 -15.41 13.93
CA ASN A 235 27.20 -15.52 12.92
C ASN A 235 28.36 -14.54 13.22
N ARG A 236 28.06 -13.31 13.66
CA ARG A 236 29.07 -12.36 14.14
C ARG A 236 29.90 -12.95 15.29
N ARG A 237 29.25 -13.46 16.34
CA ARG A 237 29.94 -14.09 17.48
C ARG A 237 30.80 -15.29 17.06
N LEU A 238 30.33 -16.08 16.10
CA LEU A 238 31.10 -17.21 15.55
C LEU A 238 32.36 -16.73 14.82
N GLN A 239 32.25 -15.67 14.00
CA GLN A 239 33.40 -15.04 13.35
C GLN A 239 34.40 -14.49 14.37
N ASP A 240 33.92 -13.80 15.42
CA ASP A 240 34.75 -13.26 16.49
C ASP A 240 35.55 -14.39 17.19
N VAL A 241 34.88 -15.50 17.53
CA VAL A 241 35.52 -16.68 18.14
C VAL A 241 36.55 -17.34 17.20
N LEU A 242 36.26 -17.42 15.90
CA LEU A 242 37.19 -17.95 14.90
C LEU A 242 38.43 -17.05 14.73
N LEU A 243 38.24 -15.72 14.69
CA LEU A 243 39.33 -14.74 14.65
C LEU A 243 40.24 -14.86 15.88
N LEU A 244 39.66 -14.95 17.08
CA LEU A 244 40.40 -15.18 18.33
C LEU A 244 41.18 -16.51 18.32
N ARG A 245 40.59 -17.58 17.77
CA ARG A 245 41.26 -18.90 17.64
C ARG A 245 42.43 -18.85 16.66
N LEU A 246 42.26 -18.19 15.51
CA LEU A 246 43.29 -18.07 14.47
C LEU A 246 44.43 -17.14 14.90
N GLY A 247 44.12 -16.02 15.56
CA GLY A 247 45.11 -15.08 16.10
C GLY A 247 45.90 -15.60 17.30
N SER A 248 45.57 -16.79 17.82
CA SER A 248 46.26 -17.43 18.96
C SER A 248 47.08 -18.68 18.56
N GLY A 249 47.18 -19.00 17.27
CA GLY A 249 47.96 -20.13 16.77
C GLY A 249 49.38 -19.74 16.32
N PRO A 250 50.40 -20.58 16.51
CA PRO A 250 51.71 -20.34 15.92
C PRO A 250 51.61 -20.39 14.39
N ALA A 251 52.32 -19.50 13.70
CA ALA A 251 52.34 -19.45 12.24
C ALA A 251 52.80 -20.79 11.67
N ILE A 252 51.93 -21.43 10.89
CA ILE A 252 52.27 -22.63 10.13
C ILE A 252 52.73 -22.15 8.75
N ASP A 253 54.04 -22.11 8.54
CA ASP A 253 54.64 -21.90 7.23
C ASP A 253 54.19 -23.02 6.29
N LEU A 254 53.30 -22.68 5.34
CA LEU A 254 52.82 -23.62 4.34
C LEU A 254 53.61 -23.44 3.04
N GLU A 255 54.82 -24.00 3.00
CA GLU A 255 55.57 -24.08 1.75
C GLU A 255 54.82 -24.89 0.68
N LYS A 256 54.33 -24.16 -0.33
CA LYS A 256 54.72 -24.40 -1.74
C LYS A 256 54.19 -25.67 -2.41
N VAL A 257 52.96 -25.58 -2.92
CA VAL A 257 52.56 -26.28 -4.15
C VAL A 257 52.19 -25.26 -5.23
N LYS A 258 52.78 -25.43 -6.43
CA LYS A 258 52.73 -24.50 -7.57
C LYS A 258 51.35 -24.43 -8.23
N SER A 259 50.98 -23.23 -8.71
CA SER A 259 50.40 -22.97 -10.04
C SER A 259 50.65 -21.50 -10.46
N GLU A 260 50.70 -21.27 -11.78
CA GLU A 260 51.15 -20.06 -12.52
C GLU A 260 50.72 -18.67 -11.97
N CYS A 261 51.62 -17.67 -11.84
CA CYS A 261 52.18 -16.76 -12.88
C CYS A 261 51.11 -15.79 -13.45
N LEU A 262 51.09 -14.49 -13.13
CA LEU A 262 52.09 -13.45 -13.49
C LEU A 262 52.28 -12.34 -12.42
N GLU A 263 53.30 -11.50 -12.65
CA GLU A 263 54.01 -10.58 -11.73
C GLU A 263 53.34 -9.21 -11.40
N PRO A 264 53.84 -8.46 -10.40
CA PRO A 264 53.13 -7.37 -9.70
C PRO A 264 53.41 -5.92 -10.22
N GLU A 265 52.80 -4.95 -9.52
CA GLU A 265 52.89 -3.48 -9.71
C GLU A 265 54.31 -2.91 -9.91
N PRO A 266 54.38 -1.71 -10.54
CA PRO A 266 54.80 -0.57 -9.70
C PRO A 266 53.96 0.71 -9.86
N GLU A 267 53.85 1.41 -8.73
CA GLU A 267 53.39 2.78 -8.49
C GLU A 267 53.40 3.76 -9.69
N LEU A 268 52.31 4.49 -9.93
CA LEU A 268 52.40 5.89 -10.36
C LEU A 268 51.27 6.79 -9.78
N ARG A 269 51.68 7.98 -9.37
CA ARG A 269 50.85 9.06 -8.80
C ARG A 269 49.89 9.63 -9.85
N SER A 270 48.64 9.87 -9.49
CA SER A 270 47.73 10.73 -10.29
C SER A 270 47.49 12.06 -9.60
N THR A 271 48.22 13.09 -10.03
CA THR A 271 47.99 14.49 -9.65
C THR A 271 46.77 15.07 -10.36
N PHE A 272 46.21 16.13 -9.78
CA PHE A 272 45.20 16.99 -10.41
C PHE A 272 45.63 17.42 -11.82
N SER A 273 44.71 17.38 -12.78
CA SER A 273 44.66 18.32 -13.91
C SER A 273 43.22 18.52 -14.35
N GLU A 274 42.84 19.78 -14.46
CA GLU A 274 41.56 20.25 -14.98
C GLU A 274 41.64 20.42 -16.52
N GLU A 275 40.54 20.87 -17.12
CA GLU A 275 40.40 21.43 -18.48
C GLU A 275 40.24 20.48 -19.69
N ALA A 276 39.00 20.49 -20.20
CA ALA A 276 38.62 20.81 -21.60
C ALA A 276 39.31 20.04 -22.75
N ASN A 277 38.59 19.28 -23.60
CA ASN A 277 37.53 19.83 -24.45
C ASN A 277 36.75 18.78 -25.28
N THR A 278 35.51 19.15 -25.62
CA THR A 278 34.75 18.82 -26.85
C THR A 278 34.47 17.36 -27.30
N SER A 279 33.17 17.04 -27.23
CA SER A 279 32.33 16.65 -28.39
C SER A 279 32.46 15.25 -29.02
N SER A 280 31.56 14.34 -28.61
CA SER A 280 30.76 13.56 -29.56
C SER A 280 29.42 13.14 -28.95
N TYR A 281 28.32 13.50 -29.61
CA TYR A 281 26.94 13.30 -29.17
C TYR A 281 26.41 11.94 -29.65
N TYR A 282 26.22 10.97 -28.74
CA TYR A 282 25.30 9.84 -28.88
C TYR A 282 24.90 9.31 -27.50
N PRO A 283 23.60 9.22 -27.14
CA PRO A 283 23.17 8.58 -25.91
C PRO A 283 23.23 7.06 -26.06
N ALA A 284 24.25 6.43 -25.48
CA ALA A 284 24.26 4.98 -25.30
C ALA A 284 23.17 4.58 -24.28
N PRO A 285 22.42 3.49 -24.50
CA PRO A 285 21.44 3.03 -23.52
C PRO A 285 22.19 2.57 -22.26
N ALA A 286 21.97 3.27 -21.14
CA ALA A 286 22.57 2.91 -19.86
C ALA A 286 22.12 1.49 -19.48
N PRO A 287 23.05 0.52 -19.32
CA PRO A 287 22.68 -0.85 -19.03
C PRO A 287 22.14 -0.94 -17.61
N VAL A 288 20.92 -1.48 -17.45
CA VAL A 288 20.26 -1.68 -16.14
C VAL A 288 20.87 -2.89 -15.41
N MET A 289 22.19 -2.89 -15.26
CA MET A 289 22.97 -3.95 -14.62
C MET A 289 23.15 -3.72 -13.11
N ASP A 290 23.08 -2.48 -12.63
CA ASP A 290 23.36 -2.13 -11.23
C ASP A 290 22.42 -2.80 -10.18
N LYS A 291 21.28 -3.35 -10.62
CA LYS A 291 20.35 -4.11 -9.78
C LYS A 291 20.74 -5.59 -9.61
N TYR A 292 21.58 -6.12 -10.51
CA TYR A 292 21.92 -7.54 -10.60
C TYR A 292 23.39 -7.75 -10.25
N ILE A 293 23.66 -8.48 -9.16
CA ILE A 293 25.04 -8.73 -8.72
C ILE A 293 25.70 -9.72 -9.68
N LEU A 294 26.77 -9.29 -10.35
CA LEU A 294 27.66 -10.19 -11.09
C LEU A 294 28.73 -10.71 -10.13
N ASP A 295 28.85 -12.03 -10.02
CA ASP A 295 29.91 -12.71 -9.28
C ASP A 295 30.29 -14.01 -10.00
N ASN A 296 31.59 -14.27 -10.17
CA ASN A 296 32.12 -15.52 -10.71
C ASN A 296 31.48 -16.00 -12.04
N GLY A 297 31.21 -15.07 -12.99
CA GLY A 297 30.58 -15.37 -14.29
C GLY A 297 29.09 -15.72 -14.19
N LYS A 298 28.44 -15.35 -13.08
CA LYS A 298 27.01 -15.58 -12.81
C LYS A 298 26.34 -14.30 -12.36
N VAL A 299 25.08 -14.18 -12.73
CA VAL A 299 24.22 -13.04 -12.41
C VAL A 299 23.22 -13.49 -11.33
N HIS A 300 23.18 -12.76 -10.23
CA HIS A 300 22.23 -12.98 -9.14
C HIS A 300 20.89 -12.28 -9.43
N LEU A 301 19.83 -13.06 -9.59
CA LEU A 301 18.47 -12.55 -9.87
C LEU A 301 17.63 -12.28 -8.61
N GLY A 302 18.24 -12.37 -7.42
CA GLY A 302 17.52 -12.32 -6.14
C GLY A 302 17.18 -13.70 -5.57
N SER A 303 16.73 -13.73 -4.30
CA SER A 303 16.41 -14.95 -3.51
C SER A 303 17.41 -16.12 -3.64
N GLY A 304 18.71 -15.84 -3.83
CA GLY A 304 19.74 -16.86 -3.97
C GLY A 304 19.74 -17.59 -5.32
N ILE A 305 19.06 -17.05 -6.34
CA ILE A 305 19.06 -17.62 -7.70
C ILE A 305 20.20 -17.01 -8.50
N TRP A 306 21.12 -17.88 -8.92
CA TRP A 306 22.25 -17.55 -9.78
C TRP A 306 22.04 -18.15 -11.17
N VAL A 307 22.39 -17.37 -12.20
CA VAL A 307 22.22 -17.73 -13.61
C VAL A 307 23.52 -17.45 -14.35
N ASP A 308 23.92 -18.32 -15.29
CA ASP A 308 25.14 -18.10 -16.08
C ASP A 308 25.04 -16.78 -16.87
N GLU A 309 26.09 -15.97 -16.80
CA GLU A 309 26.11 -14.61 -17.37
C GLU A 309 25.86 -14.60 -18.88
N GLU A 310 26.43 -15.54 -19.63
CA GLU A 310 26.20 -15.66 -21.08
C GLU A 310 24.71 -15.91 -21.40
N LYS A 311 24.06 -16.81 -20.64
CA LYS A 311 22.63 -17.12 -20.82
C LYS A 311 21.75 -15.94 -20.40
N TRP A 312 22.17 -15.16 -19.41
CA TRP A 312 21.50 -13.92 -19.02
C TRP A 312 21.55 -12.88 -20.14
N HIS A 313 22.73 -12.64 -20.74
CA HIS A 313 22.86 -11.74 -21.88
C HIS A 313 22.02 -12.20 -23.09
N GLN A 314 22.06 -13.50 -23.44
CA GLN A 314 21.21 -14.09 -24.49
C GLN A 314 19.69 -13.95 -24.18
N LEU A 315 19.32 -13.99 -22.90
CA LEU A 315 17.94 -13.76 -22.47
C LEU A 315 17.54 -12.29 -22.66
N GLN A 316 18.38 -11.33 -22.29
CA GLN A 316 18.06 -9.90 -22.41
C GLN A 316 17.77 -9.49 -23.86
N VAL A 317 18.57 -9.97 -24.83
CA VAL A 317 18.33 -9.71 -26.27
C VAL A 317 17.11 -10.44 -26.86
N THR A 318 16.46 -11.32 -26.11
CA THR A 318 15.29 -12.08 -26.59
C THR A 318 14.09 -11.17 -26.81
N GLN A 319 13.59 -11.07 -28.04
CA GLN A 319 12.41 -10.25 -28.35
C GLN A 319 11.09 -10.85 -27.86
N GLY A 320 10.26 -10.00 -27.23
CA GLY A 320 8.88 -10.27 -26.80
C GLY A 320 8.72 -11.01 -25.45
N ASP A 321 7.83 -10.49 -24.59
CA ASP A 321 7.55 -10.98 -23.23
C ASP A 321 7.39 -12.50 -23.15
N SER A 322 6.57 -13.07 -24.05
CA SER A 322 6.28 -14.51 -24.04
C SER A 322 7.56 -15.32 -24.19
N LYS A 323 8.46 -14.96 -25.12
CA LYS A 323 9.72 -15.69 -25.32
C LYS A 323 10.69 -15.46 -24.16
N TYR A 324 10.78 -14.22 -23.66
CA TYR A 324 11.59 -13.86 -22.49
C TYR A 324 11.15 -14.62 -21.22
N THR A 325 9.89 -14.50 -20.79
CA THR A 325 9.35 -15.20 -19.61
C THR A 325 9.50 -16.72 -19.72
N LYS A 326 9.29 -17.30 -20.91
CA LYS A 326 9.41 -18.75 -21.13
C LYS A 326 10.85 -19.24 -21.06
N ASN A 327 11.83 -18.44 -21.47
CA ASN A 327 13.26 -18.76 -21.37
C ASN A 327 13.76 -18.55 -19.93
N LEU A 328 13.42 -17.42 -19.30
CA LEU A 328 13.71 -17.12 -17.91
C LEU A 328 13.19 -18.21 -16.96
N ALA A 329 11.97 -18.72 -17.19
CA ALA A 329 11.44 -19.84 -16.41
C ALA A 329 12.28 -21.12 -16.54
N VAL A 330 12.82 -21.44 -17.72
CA VAL A 330 13.73 -22.59 -17.88
C VAL A 330 15.05 -22.34 -17.17
N MET A 331 15.58 -21.12 -17.17
CA MET A 331 16.80 -20.76 -16.44
C MET A 331 16.62 -20.84 -14.91
N ILE A 332 15.46 -20.43 -14.39
CA ILE A 332 15.18 -20.37 -12.95
C ILE A 332 14.79 -21.73 -12.31
N TRP A 333 14.11 -22.60 -13.06
CA TRP A 333 13.64 -23.91 -12.55
C TRP A 333 14.29 -25.13 -13.22
N GLY A 334 14.78 -25.00 -14.46
CA GLY A 334 15.15 -26.16 -15.29
C GLY A 334 13.93 -26.88 -15.89
N THR A 335 14.16 -27.59 -16.99
CA THR A 335 13.13 -28.39 -17.69
C THR A 335 12.54 -29.48 -16.79
N ASP A 336 13.36 -30.13 -15.97
CA ASP A 336 12.97 -31.26 -15.11
C ASP A 336 12.07 -30.89 -13.94
N VAL A 337 12.16 -29.66 -13.44
CA VAL A 337 11.24 -29.14 -12.42
C VAL A 337 9.96 -28.64 -13.08
N LEU A 338 10.05 -27.94 -14.21
CA LEU A 338 8.89 -27.44 -14.94
C LEU A 338 7.99 -28.56 -15.47
N LYS A 339 8.55 -29.68 -15.98
CA LYS A 339 7.74 -30.81 -16.47
C LYS A 339 6.85 -31.39 -15.37
N ASN A 340 7.33 -31.39 -14.13
CA ASN A 340 6.69 -32.03 -12.97
C ASN A 340 5.82 -31.11 -12.10
N ARG A 341 5.77 -29.80 -12.37
CA ARG A 341 5.00 -28.81 -11.58
C ARG A 341 3.87 -28.15 -12.38
N SER A 342 3.08 -27.32 -11.71
CA SER A 342 2.09 -26.42 -12.29
C SER A 342 2.21 -25.02 -11.69
N VAL A 343 1.70 -23.97 -12.35
CA VAL A 343 1.84 -22.59 -11.84
C VAL A 343 1.07 -22.40 -10.51
N THR A 344 -0.12 -22.99 -10.38
CA THR A 344 -1.04 -22.75 -9.24
C THR A 344 -1.23 -23.95 -8.30
N GLY A 345 -0.76 -25.15 -8.65
CA GLY A 345 -1.05 -26.38 -7.90
C GLY A 345 -2.40 -27.02 -8.22
N VAL A 346 -3.28 -26.35 -8.97
CA VAL A 346 -4.68 -26.77 -9.15
C VAL A 346 -4.82 -27.87 -10.21
N ALA A 347 -5.52 -28.96 -9.86
CA ALA A 347 -5.85 -30.04 -10.78
C ALA A 347 -6.72 -29.54 -11.96
N THR A 348 -6.49 -30.09 -13.16
CA THR A 348 -7.21 -29.65 -14.36
C THR A 348 -8.64 -30.18 -14.38
N LYS A 349 -9.65 -29.31 -14.28
CA LYS A 349 -11.09 -29.67 -14.33
C LYS A 349 -11.51 -30.57 -15.51
N LYS A 350 -10.75 -30.59 -16.61
CA LYS A 350 -10.98 -31.47 -17.79
C LYS A 350 -10.68 -32.95 -17.56
N LYS A 351 -10.03 -33.33 -16.45
CA LYS A 351 -9.70 -34.71 -16.09
C LYS A 351 -10.12 -34.97 -14.66
N LYS A 352 -11.14 -35.79 -14.46
CA LYS A 352 -11.72 -36.11 -13.15
C LYS A 352 -10.67 -36.66 -12.16
N ASP A 353 -9.75 -37.48 -12.68
CA ASP A 353 -8.74 -38.20 -11.89
C ASP A 353 -7.32 -37.62 -12.07
N ALA A 354 -7.20 -36.34 -12.44
CA ALA A 354 -5.89 -35.70 -12.56
C ALA A 354 -5.30 -35.35 -11.18
N ILE A 355 -4.27 -36.10 -10.79
CA ILE A 355 -3.44 -35.80 -9.61
C ILE A 355 -2.90 -34.35 -9.73
N PRO A 356 -3.10 -33.48 -8.73
CA PRO A 356 -2.61 -32.11 -8.76
C PRO A 356 -1.07 -32.09 -8.74
N LYS A 357 -0.46 -31.49 -9.78
CA LYS A 357 0.99 -31.26 -9.82
C LYS A 357 1.37 -30.14 -8.84
N PRO A 358 2.43 -30.28 -8.01
CA PRO A 358 2.83 -29.25 -7.05
C PRO A 358 2.99 -27.86 -7.67
N PRO A 359 2.66 -26.78 -6.93
CA PRO A 359 2.83 -25.42 -7.41
C PRO A 359 4.32 -25.07 -7.63
N LEU A 360 4.57 -24.10 -8.51
CA LEU A 360 5.88 -23.44 -8.62
C LEU A 360 6.18 -22.65 -7.34
N SER A 361 7.46 -22.59 -6.98
CA SER A 361 7.94 -21.88 -5.80
C SER A 361 7.58 -20.38 -5.87
N PRO A 362 6.80 -19.82 -4.92
CA PRO A 362 6.30 -18.45 -5.04
C PRO A 362 7.40 -17.36 -5.11
N HIS A 363 8.50 -17.52 -4.37
CA HIS A 363 9.65 -16.60 -4.42
C HIS A 363 10.32 -16.57 -5.81
N LYS A 364 10.57 -17.75 -6.41
CA LYS A 364 11.08 -17.86 -7.79
C LYS A 364 10.11 -17.23 -8.80
N LEU A 365 8.81 -17.30 -8.55
CA LEU A 365 7.78 -16.67 -9.37
C LEU A 365 7.68 -15.14 -9.18
N SER A 366 8.12 -14.62 -8.03
CA SER A 366 8.29 -13.17 -7.79
C SER A 366 9.41 -12.63 -8.67
N ILE A 367 10.58 -13.30 -8.66
CA ILE A 367 11.74 -12.94 -9.49
C ILE A 367 11.38 -12.90 -10.99
N VAL A 368 10.60 -13.85 -11.50
CA VAL A 368 10.14 -13.80 -12.90
C VAL A 368 9.29 -12.55 -13.20
N ARG A 369 8.48 -12.08 -12.24
CA ARG A 369 7.71 -10.83 -12.39
C ARG A 369 8.59 -9.60 -12.24
N GLU A 370 9.55 -9.61 -11.32
CA GLU A 370 10.51 -8.52 -11.12
C GLU A 370 11.41 -8.34 -12.35
N CYS A 371 12.02 -9.40 -12.87
CA CYS A 371 12.84 -9.33 -14.08
C CYS A 371 12.03 -9.00 -15.36
N LEU A 372 10.73 -9.28 -15.40
CA LEU A 372 9.87 -8.82 -16.49
C LEU A 372 9.41 -7.38 -16.28
N TYR A 373 9.13 -6.95 -15.04
CA TYR A 373 8.83 -5.56 -14.69
C TYR A 373 10.00 -4.66 -15.09
N ASP A 374 11.22 -4.99 -14.66
CA ASP A 374 12.44 -4.22 -14.95
C ASP A 374 12.66 -4.05 -16.47
N ARG A 375 12.30 -5.06 -17.25
CA ARG A 375 12.35 -5.00 -18.71
C ARG A 375 11.25 -4.10 -19.29
N ILE A 376 9.99 -4.28 -18.88
CA ILE A 376 8.89 -3.48 -19.42
C ILE A 376 9.06 -2.00 -19.03
N ALA A 377 9.58 -1.72 -17.84
CA ALA A 377 9.89 -0.36 -17.38
C ALA A 377 11.01 0.34 -18.18
N GLN A 378 11.80 -0.40 -18.97
CA GLN A 378 12.73 0.17 -19.97
C GLN A 378 12.03 0.50 -21.30
N GLU A 379 10.90 -0.15 -21.59
CA GLU A 379 10.14 0.01 -22.83
C GLU A 379 9.01 1.06 -22.69
N THR A 380 8.42 1.21 -21.49
CA THR A 380 7.27 2.08 -21.22
C THR A 380 7.23 2.53 -19.75
N VAL A 381 6.66 3.71 -19.49
CA VAL A 381 6.42 4.26 -18.13
C VAL A 381 4.94 4.12 -17.73
N ASP A 382 4.07 3.63 -18.63
CA ASP A 382 2.64 3.44 -18.34
C ASP A 382 2.43 2.24 -17.41
N GLU A 383 2.11 2.52 -16.14
CA GLU A 383 1.78 1.52 -15.13
C GLU A 383 0.64 0.57 -15.56
N THR A 384 -0.30 1.05 -16.37
CA THR A 384 -1.43 0.23 -16.85
C THR A 384 -0.97 -0.76 -17.91
N GLU A 385 -0.05 -0.37 -18.80
CA GLU A 385 0.57 -1.27 -19.78
C GLU A 385 1.46 -2.31 -19.06
N ILE A 386 2.28 -1.86 -18.10
CA ILE A 386 3.12 -2.72 -17.25
C ILE A 386 2.26 -3.78 -16.55
N ALA A 387 1.16 -3.38 -15.89
CA ALA A 387 0.25 -4.29 -15.21
C ALA A 387 -0.42 -5.28 -16.19
N GLN A 388 -0.87 -4.80 -17.36
CA GLN A 388 -1.46 -5.66 -18.39
C GLN A 388 -0.47 -6.69 -18.94
N ARG A 389 0.79 -6.32 -19.16
CA ARG A 389 1.85 -7.24 -19.63
C ARG A 389 2.24 -8.25 -18.54
N LEU A 390 2.43 -7.81 -17.29
CA LEU A 390 2.71 -8.67 -16.15
C LEU A 390 1.59 -9.67 -15.82
N SER A 391 0.32 -9.32 -16.06
CA SER A 391 -0.81 -10.24 -15.88
C SER A 391 -0.67 -11.55 -16.70
N LYS A 392 0.05 -11.48 -17.84
CA LYS A 392 0.25 -12.59 -18.78
C LYS A 392 1.35 -13.57 -18.34
N VAL A 393 2.16 -13.24 -17.32
CA VAL A 393 3.27 -14.11 -16.82
C VAL A 393 2.79 -15.53 -16.51
N ASN A 394 1.69 -15.66 -15.77
CA ASN A 394 1.15 -16.98 -15.40
C ASN A 394 0.72 -17.78 -16.65
N LYS A 395 0.19 -17.12 -17.67
CA LYS A 395 -0.19 -17.73 -18.96
C LYS A 395 1.05 -18.22 -19.71
N TYR A 396 2.08 -17.41 -19.84
CA TYR A 396 3.32 -17.78 -20.55
C TYR A 396 4.04 -18.97 -19.89
N ILE A 397 4.08 -19.02 -18.54
CA ILE A 397 4.68 -20.15 -17.82
C ILE A 397 3.81 -21.41 -17.95
N CYS A 398 2.48 -21.32 -17.86
CA CYS A 398 1.58 -22.43 -18.14
C CYS A 398 1.78 -22.99 -19.56
N GLU A 399 1.90 -22.13 -20.56
CA GLU A 399 2.23 -22.54 -21.94
C GLU A 399 3.57 -23.27 -22.01
N LYS A 400 4.65 -22.74 -21.40
CA LYS A 400 5.96 -23.41 -21.40
C LYS A 400 5.91 -24.79 -20.74
N ILE A 401 5.18 -24.93 -19.64
CA ILE A 401 4.98 -26.22 -18.98
C ILE A 401 4.23 -27.18 -19.92
N MET A 402 3.21 -26.72 -20.66
CA MET A 402 2.53 -27.55 -21.66
C MET A 402 3.45 -27.94 -22.81
N ASP A 403 4.26 -27.01 -23.34
CA ASP A 403 5.23 -27.25 -24.41
C ASP A 403 6.30 -28.28 -23.99
N ILE A 404 6.86 -28.13 -22.79
CA ILE A 404 7.81 -29.10 -22.21
C ILE A 404 7.14 -30.48 -22.06
N ASN A 405 5.94 -30.56 -21.47
CA ASN A 405 5.21 -31.83 -21.32
C ASN A 405 4.85 -32.47 -22.68
N LYS A 406 4.63 -31.68 -23.74
CA LYS A 406 4.42 -32.16 -25.11
C LYS A 406 5.72 -32.68 -25.73
N SER A 407 6.84 -31.99 -25.48
CA SER A 407 8.17 -32.38 -25.95
C SER A 407 8.66 -33.68 -25.30
N CYS A 408 8.58 -33.80 -23.96
CA CYS A 408 8.98 -35.02 -23.25
C CYS A 408 8.22 -36.25 -23.76
N LYS A 409 6.90 -36.16 -23.93
CA LYS A 409 6.09 -37.25 -24.51
C LYS A 409 6.42 -37.59 -25.96
N ASN A 410 7.02 -36.66 -26.70
CA ASN A 410 7.48 -36.92 -28.06
C ASN A 410 8.87 -37.59 -28.04
N GLU A 411 9.71 -37.22 -27.08
CA GLU A 411 11.00 -37.86 -26.80
C GLU A 411 10.84 -39.31 -26.35
N GLU A 412 10.02 -39.56 -25.33
CA GLU A 412 9.66 -40.91 -24.83
C GLU A 412 9.16 -41.82 -25.96
N ARG A 413 8.41 -41.27 -26.92
CA ARG A 413 7.92 -42.01 -28.11
C ARG A 413 8.98 -42.26 -29.18
N ARG A 414 10.04 -41.45 -29.23
CA ARG A 414 11.16 -41.62 -30.16
C ARG A 414 12.15 -42.64 -29.58
N GLU A 415 12.49 -42.50 -28.30
CA GLU A 415 13.28 -43.47 -27.53
C GLU A 415 12.63 -44.85 -27.56
N ALA A 416 11.32 -44.95 -27.31
CA ALA A 416 10.59 -46.22 -27.40
C ALA A 416 10.60 -46.85 -28.80
N LYS A 417 10.70 -46.06 -29.88
CA LYS A 417 10.87 -46.59 -31.24
C LYS A 417 12.29 -47.05 -31.52
N TYR A 418 13.28 -46.32 -31.02
CA TYR A 418 14.69 -46.67 -31.16
C TYR A 418 15.04 -47.94 -30.38
N ASN A 419 14.50 -48.10 -29.17
CA ASN A 419 14.68 -49.29 -28.33
C ASN A 419 13.92 -50.53 -28.83
N LEU A 420 13.19 -50.44 -29.95
CA LEU A 420 12.56 -51.56 -30.66
C LEU A 420 13.31 -51.94 -31.96
N GLN A 421 14.43 -51.28 -32.26
CA GLN A 421 15.36 -51.62 -33.35
C GLN A 421 16.64 -52.27 -32.79
#